data_AF-W7SY44-F1
#
_entry.id   AF-W7SY44-F1
#
_cell.length_a   1.000
_cell.length_b   1.000
_cell.length_c   1.000
_cell.angle_alpha   90.00
_cell.angle_beta   90.00
_cell.angle_gamma   90.00
#
_symmetry.space_group_name_H-M   'P 1'
#
loop_
_entity.id
_entity.type
_entity.pdbx_description
1 polymer ?
#
loop_
_entity_poly.entity_id
_entity_poly.type
_entity_poly.pdbx_seq_one_letter_code
_entity_poly.pdbx_strand_id
1 'polypeptide(L)'
;MTIAPSKSGLSTEQLVATLAELMTQGGFPTTARELNENLDALYDKWELDSLGHLDLMVALGNRFGVTITDADAEELKTPTATLHFLTTVLRVDS
;
A
#
# COMPACT_ATOMS: atom_id res chain seq x y z
N MET A 1 19.21 -8.18 -11.84
CA MET A 1 19.61 -6.78 -11.66
C MET A 1 18.69 -6.21 -10.59
N THR A 2 19.13 -6.24 -9.33
CA THR A 2 18.31 -5.89 -8.16
C THR A 2 18.45 -4.41 -7.90
N ILE A 3 17.50 -3.62 -8.38
CA ILE A 3 17.41 -2.20 -8.07
C ILE A 3 16.77 -2.12 -6.70
N ALA A 4 17.56 -2.01 -5.64
CA ALA A 4 17.05 -1.59 -4.35
C ALA A 4 16.64 -0.11 -4.50
N PRO A 5 15.39 0.29 -4.20
CA PRO A 5 15.01 1.68 -4.26
C PRO A 5 15.80 2.47 -3.21
N SER A 6 16.63 3.39 -3.68
CA SER A 6 17.40 4.33 -2.87
C SER A 6 16.47 5.10 -1.94
N LYS A 7 16.89 5.33 -0.68
CA LYS A 7 16.16 6.03 0.39
C LYS A 7 15.95 7.55 0.15
N SER A 8 15.74 7.96 -1.08
CA SER A 8 15.59 9.37 -1.46
C SER A 8 14.30 9.53 -2.27
N GLY A 9 13.24 10.00 -1.62
CA GLY A 9 12.00 10.47 -2.25
C GLY A 9 11.17 9.37 -2.91
N LEU A 10 10.47 8.55 -2.12
CA LEU A 10 9.38 7.73 -2.64
C LEU A 10 8.23 8.65 -3.04
N SER A 11 7.96 8.86 -4.34
CA SER A 11 6.81 9.66 -4.76
C SER A 11 5.49 8.92 -4.51
N THR A 12 4.38 9.66 -4.40
CA THR A 12 3.03 9.05 -4.28
C THR A 12 2.77 8.05 -5.40
N GLU A 13 3.22 8.32 -6.64
CA GLU A 13 3.10 7.39 -7.76
C GLU A 13 3.86 6.07 -7.54
N GLN A 14 5.04 6.12 -6.92
CA GLN A 14 5.81 4.92 -6.58
C GLN A 14 5.16 4.13 -5.44
N LEU A 15 4.54 4.81 -4.48
CA LEU A 15 3.76 4.17 -3.43
C LEU A 15 2.53 3.46 -4.00
N VAL A 16 1.79 4.12 -4.89
CA VAL A 16 0.63 3.54 -5.60
C VAL A 16 1.07 2.33 -6.43
N ALA A 17 2.18 2.43 -7.16
CA ALA A 17 2.70 1.31 -7.94
C ALA A 17 3.09 0.12 -7.04
N THR A 18 3.77 0.39 -5.92
CA THR A 18 4.15 -0.65 -4.96
C THR A 18 2.92 -1.31 -4.33
N LEU A 19 1.90 -0.53 -3.97
CA LEU A 19 0.66 -1.04 -3.42
C LEU A 19 -0.07 -1.96 -4.40
N ALA A 20 -0.16 -1.55 -5.68
CA ALA A 20 -0.77 -2.38 -6.73
C ALA A 20 0.02 -3.68 -7.00
N GLU A 21 1.35 -3.62 -6.96
CA GLU A 21 2.21 -4.82 -7.04
C GLU A 21 1.95 -5.79 -5.90
N LEU A 22 1.87 -5.30 -4.66
CA LEU A 22 1.63 -6.13 -3.48
C LEU A 22 0.22 -6.73 -3.48
N MET A 23 -0.80 -5.98 -3.86
CA MET A 23 -2.15 -6.52 -4.05
C MET A 23 -2.16 -7.64 -5.09
N THR A 24 -1.50 -7.44 -6.22
CA THR A 24 -1.40 -8.46 -7.28
C THR A 24 -0.65 -9.70 -6.80
N GLN A 25 0.41 -9.54 -6.00
CA GLN A 25 1.13 -10.66 -5.37
C GLN A 25 0.29 -11.39 -4.32
N GLY A 26 -0.58 -10.67 -3.61
CA GLY A 26 -1.54 -11.22 -2.66
C GLY A 26 -2.74 -11.95 -3.30
N GLY A 27 -2.80 -12.00 -4.64
CA GLY A 27 -3.89 -12.66 -5.36
C GLY A 27 -5.04 -11.74 -5.77
N PHE A 28 -4.89 -10.44 -5.59
CA PHE A 28 -5.88 -9.42 -5.90
C PHE A 28 -5.42 -8.59 -7.10
N PRO A 29 -5.72 -9.04 -8.34
CA PRO A 29 -5.20 -8.40 -9.54
C PRO A 29 -5.73 -6.97 -9.66
N THR A 30 -4.81 -6.01 -9.67
CA THR A 30 -5.12 -4.60 -9.85
C THR A 30 -3.97 -3.93 -10.61
N THR A 31 -4.19 -2.70 -11.07
CA THR A 31 -3.13 -1.90 -11.70
C THR A 31 -2.93 -0.60 -10.94
N ALA A 32 -1.72 -0.03 -11.00
CA ALA A 32 -1.44 1.27 -10.40
C ALA A 32 -2.43 2.34 -10.89
N ARG A 33 -2.83 2.28 -12.17
CA ARG A 33 -3.84 3.16 -12.75
C ARG A 33 -5.20 2.98 -12.09
N GLU A 34 -5.70 1.74 -12.02
CA GLU A 34 -7.01 1.44 -11.45
C GLU A 34 -7.08 1.82 -9.97
N LEU A 35 -6.01 1.52 -9.22
CA LEU A 35 -5.88 1.91 -7.83
C LEU A 35 -5.92 3.43 -7.67
N ASN A 36 -5.20 4.17 -8.53
CA ASN A 36 -5.19 5.63 -8.53
C ASN A 36 -6.54 6.27 -8.93
N GLU A 37 -7.32 5.60 -9.79
CA GLU A 37 -8.68 6.02 -10.15
C GLU A 37 -9.70 5.70 -9.03
N ASN A 38 -9.34 4.85 -8.06
CA ASN A 38 -10.22 4.36 -6.99
C ASN A 38 -9.60 4.50 -5.60
N LEU A 39 -8.85 5.58 -5.34
CA LEU A 39 -8.11 5.74 -4.07
C LEU A 39 -9.02 5.76 -2.84
N ASP A 40 -10.23 6.27 -2.96
CA ASP A 40 -11.20 6.35 -1.87
C ASP A 40 -12.11 5.10 -1.78
N ALA A 41 -11.93 4.12 -2.67
CA ALA A 41 -12.69 2.88 -2.62
C ALA A 41 -12.19 1.97 -1.48
N LEU A 42 -13.11 1.26 -0.85
CA LEU A 42 -12.76 0.20 0.09
C LEU A 42 -12.04 -0.95 -0.62
N TYR A 43 -11.12 -1.60 0.07
CA TYR A 43 -10.42 -2.77 -0.45
C TYR A 43 -11.35 -3.93 -0.83
N ASP A 44 -12.56 -3.99 -0.25
CA ASP A 44 -13.66 -4.88 -0.62
C ASP A 44 -13.96 -4.85 -2.13
N LYS A 45 -13.71 -3.74 -2.82
CA LYS A 45 -13.85 -3.61 -4.29
C LYS A 45 -13.00 -4.64 -5.05
N TRP A 46 -11.81 -4.95 -4.53
CA TRP A 46 -10.89 -5.93 -5.08
C TRP A 46 -11.02 -7.30 -4.42
N GLU A 47 -12.15 -7.54 -3.72
CA GLU A 47 -12.42 -8.77 -2.99
C GLU A 47 -11.36 -9.08 -1.91
N LEU A 48 -10.68 -8.03 -1.41
CA LEU A 48 -9.73 -8.15 -0.30
C LEU A 48 -10.49 -8.55 0.96
N ASP A 49 -10.36 -9.80 1.38
CA ASP A 49 -10.92 -10.24 2.66
C ASP A 49 -10.10 -9.68 3.84
N SER A 50 -10.63 -9.83 5.06
CA SER A 50 -9.95 -9.35 6.27
C SER A 50 -8.57 -9.96 6.50
N LEU A 51 -8.29 -11.17 5.99
CA LEU A 51 -6.99 -11.82 6.12
C LEU A 51 -6.01 -11.32 5.06
N GLY A 52 -6.45 -11.22 3.80
CA GLY A 52 -5.69 -10.63 2.69
C GLY A 52 -5.36 -9.16 2.93
N HIS A 53 -6.23 -8.45 3.63
CA HIS A 53 -5.97 -7.10 4.13
C HIS A 53 -4.80 -7.05 5.12
N LEU A 54 -4.83 -7.92 6.14
CA LEU A 54 -3.74 -7.99 7.11
C LEU A 54 -2.43 -8.42 6.46
N ASP A 55 -2.46 -9.40 5.55
CA ASP A 55 -1.29 -9.84 4.79
C ASP A 55 -0.72 -8.71 3.92
N LEU A 56 -1.58 -7.89 3.30
CA LEU A 56 -1.16 -6.71 2.55
C LEU A 56 -0.46 -5.69 3.46
N MET A 57 -1.01 -5.42 4.65
CA MET A 57 -0.41 -4.51 5.62
C MET A 57 0.95 -5.02 6.14
N VAL A 58 1.05 -6.32 6.41
CA VAL A 58 2.32 -6.96 6.79
C VAL A 58 3.34 -6.86 5.65
N ALA A 59 2.92 -7.09 4.40
CA ALA A 59 3.78 -7.00 3.23
C ALA A 59 4.27 -5.56 3.00
N LEU A 60 3.39 -4.56 3.16
CA LEU A 60 3.75 -3.14 3.10
C LEU A 60 4.75 -2.76 4.20
N GLY A 61 4.49 -3.18 5.44
CA GLY A 61 5.38 -2.97 6.57
C GLY A 61 6.78 -3.54 6.31
N ASN A 62 6.85 -4.79 5.86
CA ASN A 62 8.10 -5.44 5.50
C ASN A 62 8.82 -4.76 4.31
N ARG A 63 8.06 -4.28 3.32
CA ARG A 63 8.62 -3.63 2.12
C ARG A 63 9.29 -2.30 2.43
N PHE A 64 8.68 -1.51 3.31
CA PHE A 64 9.17 -0.17 3.66
C PHE A 64 9.95 -0.13 4.98
N GLY A 65 10.02 -1.25 5.70
CA GLY A 65 10.67 -1.34 7.02
C GLY A 65 9.92 -0.58 8.10
N VAL A 66 8.58 -0.54 8.01
CA VAL A 66 7.69 0.12 8.97
C VAL A 66 6.83 -0.91 9.69
N THR A 67 6.40 -0.59 10.91
CA THR A 67 5.47 -1.42 11.66
C THR A 67 4.07 -0.84 11.51
N ILE A 68 3.16 -1.60 10.89
CA ILE A 68 1.73 -1.30 10.84
C ILE A 68 1.10 -2.13 11.94
N THR A 69 0.49 -1.50 12.94
CA THR A 69 -0.18 -2.23 14.03
C THR A 69 -1.57 -2.70 13.57
N ASP A 70 -2.15 -3.67 14.28
CA ASP A 70 -3.51 -4.13 13.98
C ASP A 70 -4.54 -2.98 14.05
N ALA A 71 -4.34 -2.05 14.98
CA ALA A 71 -5.17 -0.85 15.10
C ALA A 71 -5.04 0.07 13.88
N ASP A 72 -3.82 0.28 13.37
CA ASP A 72 -3.61 1.02 12.12
C ASP A 72 -4.29 0.29 10.96
N ALA A 73 -4.08 -1.03 10.83
CA ALA A 73 -4.65 -1.83 9.76
C ALA A 73 -6.18 -1.76 9.70
N GLU A 74 -6.86 -1.65 10.85
CA GLU A 74 -8.32 -1.44 10.90
C GLU A 74 -8.78 -0.08 10.35
N GLU A 75 -7.93 0.94 10.41
CA GLU A 75 -8.19 2.28 9.84
C GLU A 75 -7.78 2.38 8.36
N LEU A 76 -6.77 1.60 7.93
CA LEU A 76 -6.24 1.61 6.56
C LEU A 76 -7.12 0.85 5.56
N LYS A 77 -8.43 1.07 5.53
CA LYS A 77 -9.38 0.32 4.67
C LYS A 77 -9.47 0.78 3.22
N THR A 78 -8.81 1.88 2.89
CA THR A 78 -8.79 2.45 1.53
C THR A 78 -7.35 2.70 1.09
N PRO A 79 -7.07 2.66 -0.24
CA PRO A 79 -5.77 3.05 -0.76
C PRO A 79 -5.34 4.46 -0.31
N THR A 80 -6.25 5.45 -0.28
CA THR A 80 -5.95 6.80 0.23
C THR A 80 -5.42 6.76 1.66
N ALA A 81 -6.08 6.03 2.56
CA ALA A 81 -5.66 5.92 3.95
C ALA A 81 -4.28 5.28 4.06
N THR A 82 -4.06 4.18 3.34
CA THR A 82 -2.78 3.47 3.29
C THR A 82 -1.65 4.37 2.77
N LEU A 83 -1.88 5.08 1.66
CA LEU A 83 -0.90 5.99 1.10
C LEU A 83 -0.60 7.16 2.04
N HIS A 84 -1.62 7.74 2.65
CA HIS A 84 -1.47 8.83 3.62
C HIS A 84 -0.67 8.40 4.85
N PHE A 85 -0.90 7.18 5.35
CA PHE A 85 -0.11 6.61 6.42
C PHE A 85 1.35 6.44 6.00
N LEU A 86 1.60 5.85 4.81
CA LEU A 86 2.95 5.65 4.31
C LEU A 86 3.69 6.96 4.07
N THR A 87 3.06 7.98 3.50
CA THR A 87 3.69 9.30 3.30
C THR A 87 4.03 9.96 4.64
N THR A 88 3.15 9.84 5.64
CA THR A 88 3.37 10.36 6.99
C THR A 88 4.51 9.64 7.71
N VAL A 89 4.52 8.30 7.68
CA VAL A 89 5.52 7.48 8.40
C VAL A 89 6.88 7.52 7.70
N LEU A 90 6.90 7.50 6.36
CA LEU A 90 8.15 7.52 5.58
C LEU A 90 8.72 8.92 5.39
N ARG A 91 8.02 9.98 5.85
CA ARG A 91 8.35 11.39 5.59
C ARG A 91 8.62 11.63 4.11
N VAL A 92 7.69 11.19 3.27
CA VAL A 92 7.76 11.48 1.84
C VAL A 92 7.60 12.99 1.65
N ASP A 93 8.63 13.66 1.14
CA ASP A 93 8.53 15.05 0.69
C ASP A 93 7.48 15.12 -0.43
N SER A 94 6.41 15.87 -0.17
CA SER A 94 5.31 16.14 -1.12
C SER A 94 5.68 17.21 -2.14
#